data_AF-A0A7W0RU00-F1
#
_entry.id   AF-A0A7W0RU00-F1
#
_cell.length_a   1.000
_cell.length_b   1.000
_cell.length_c   1.000
_cell.angle_alpha   90.00
_cell.angle_beta   90.00
_cell.angle_gamma   90.00
#
_symmetry.space_group_name_H-M   'P 1'
#
loop_
_entity.id
_entity.type
_entity.pdbx_description
1 polymer ?
#
loop_
_entity_poly.entity_id
_entity_poly.type
_entity_poly.pdbx_seq_one_letter_code
_entity_poly.pdbx_strand_id
1 'polypeptide(L)'
;SSRDHRFDRDRGASVWHAPLGPAATAALDAAWDDLAGGPGAPLTLTVQGRSVTLPAFRAGVARASFAELCGRPLGPGDYLAIAGAVETLILDAVPVLGRARSNEAKRFVTLVDALYEAKARLIASAEAAPAALYPEGPGAFEFNRTVSRLAEMGAADWGPR
;
A
#
# COMPACT_ATOMS: atom_id res chain seq x y z
N SER A 1 -10.11 -35.03 -8.31
CA SER A 1 -10.71 -33.69 -8.31
C SER A 1 -10.82 -33.26 -6.87
N SER A 2 -9.92 -32.39 -6.43
CA SER A 2 -9.77 -32.00 -5.02
C SER A 2 -8.71 -30.88 -4.94
N ARG A 3 -8.99 -29.74 -5.59
CA ARG A 3 -8.39 -28.46 -5.18
C ARG A 3 -9.42 -27.79 -4.29
N ASP A 4 -9.52 -28.34 -3.09
CA ASP A 4 -10.05 -27.60 -1.96
C ASP A 4 -8.91 -26.68 -1.47
N HIS A 5 -8.63 -25.63 -2.25
CA HIS A 5 -7.96 -24.44 -1.70
C HIS A 5 -9.06 -23.62 -1.02
N ARG A 6 -9.70 -24.22 -0.01
CA ARG A 6 -10.29 -23.44 1.09
C ARG A 6 -9.10 -22.77 1.73
N PHE A 7 -8.72 -21.61 1.21
CA PHE A 7 -7.91 -20.63 1.90
C PHE A 7 -8.52 -20.51 3.28
N ASP A 8 -7.85 -21.12 4.25
CA ASP A 8 -8.13 -20.94 5.64
C ASP A 8 -8.27 -19.45 5.88
N ARG A 9 -9.47 -19.05 6.28
CA ARG A 9 -9.84 -18.31 7.50
C ARG A 9 -8.74 -17.68 8.40
N ASP A 10 -7.55 -17.41 7.91
CA ASP A 10 -6.52 -16.57 8.51
C ASP A 10 -6.66 -15.16 7.89
N ARG A 11 -7.53 -14.26 8.37
CA ARG A 11 -7.29 -13.40 9.55
C ARG A 11 -5.84 -12.91 9.77
N GLY A 12 -4.92 -13.03 8.83
CA GLY A 12 -3.52 -12.66 9.08
C GLY A 12 -2.54 -12.86 7.94
N ALA A 13 -2.94 -12.78 6.67
CA ALA A 13 -1.95 -12.61 5.60
C ALA A 13 -1.14 -11.33 5.90
N SER A 14 0.16 -11.49 6.19
CA SER A 14 1.05 -10.40 6.58
C SER A 14 0.90 -9.25 5.59
N VAL A 15 0.46 -8.10 6.07
CA VAL A 15 0.25 -6.90 5.23
C VAL A 15 1.57 -6.23 4.84
N TRP A 16 2.69 -6.67 5.41
CA TRP A 16 4.00 -6.08 5.22
C TRP A 16 5.05 -7.16 4.97
N HIS A 17 5.75 -7.06 3.85
CA HIS A 17 6.77 -8.02 3.44
C HIS A 17 8.12 -7.31 3.33
N ALA A 18 9.04 -7.62 4.24
CA ALA A 18 10.39 -7.10 4.24
C ALA A 18 11.40 -8.19 4.64
N PRO A 19 12.65 -8.15 4.14
CA PRO A 19 13.17 -7.19 3.16
C PRO A 19 12.64 -7.46 1.74
N LEU A 20 12.96 -6.56 0.80
CA LEU A 20 12.69 -6.79 -0.62
C LEU A 20 13.42 -8.03 -1.14
N GLY A 21 12.79 -8.72 -2.07
CA GLY A 21 13.35 -9.89 -2.72
C GLY A 21 12.26 -10.79 -3.32
N PRO A 22 12.66 -11.93 -3.91
CA PRO A 22 11.73 -12.82 -4.60
C PRO A 22 10.56 -13.30 -3.73
N ALA A 23 10.79 -13.51 -2.43
CA ALA A 23 9.75 -13.90 -1.49
C ALA A 23 8.69 -12.81 -1.29
N ALA A 24 9.11 -11.54 -1.18
CA ALA A 24 8.19 -10.42 -1.04
C ALA A 24 7.36 -10.22 -2.32
N THR A 25 8.01 -10.32 -3.49
CA THR A 25 7.32 -10.26 -4.79
C THR A 25 6.29 -11.38 -4.93
N ALA A 26 6.68 -12.63 -4.65
CA ALA A 26 5.78 -13.77 -4.73
C ALA A 26 4.58 -13.65 -3.77
N ALA A 27 4.79 -13.06 -2.59
CA ALA A 27 3.69 -12.82 -1.64
C ALA A 27 2.70 -11.77 -2.15
N LEU A 28 3.17 -10.69 -2.77
CA LEU A 28 2.30 -9.67 -3.39
C LEU A 28 1.59 -10.21 -4.64
N ASP A 29 2.26 -11.05 -5.42
CA ASP A 29 1.64 -11.75 -6.56
C ASP A 29 0.51 -12.67 -6.09
N ALA A 30 0.76 -13.48 -5.05
CA ALA A 30 -0.26 -14.34 -4.45
C ALA A 30 -1.43 -13.53 -3.87
N ALA A 31 -1.16 -12.40 -3.21
CA ALA A 31 -2.20 -11.51 -2.71
C ALA A 31 -3.04 -10.89 -3.84
N TRP A 32 -2.41 -10.52 -4.96
CA TRP A 32 -3.13 -10.06 -6.15
C TRP A 32 -4.02 -11.17 -6.71
N ASP A 33 -3.49 -12.37 -6.90
CA ASP A 33 -4.24 -13.48 -7.47
C ASP A 33 -5.45 -13.87 -6.61
N ASP A 34 -5.30 -13.85 -5.29
CA ASP A 34 -6.37 -14.13 -4.33
C ASP A 34 -7.45 -13.04 -4.32
N LEU A 35 -7.05 -11.76 -4.20
CA LEU A 35 -7.98 -10.65 -4.01
C LEU A 35 -8.58 -10.16 -5.32
N ALA A 36 -7.76 -9.98 -6.35
CA ALA A 36 -8.20 -9.44 -7.63
C ALA A 36 -8.80 -10.53 -8.53
N GLY A 37 -8.40 -11.81 -8.37
CA GLY A 37 -8.98 -12.97 -9.05
C GLY A 37 -8.74 -13.04 -10.57
N GLY A 38 -7.74 -12.33 -11.10
CA GLY A 38 -7.48 -12.21 -12.55
C GLY A 38 -6.69 -10.96 -12.97
N PRO A 39 -6.50 -10.75 -14.29
CA PRO A 39 -5.68 -9.65 -14.80
C PRO A 39 -6.30 -8.28 -14.50
N GLY A 40 -5.46 -7.34 -14.06
CA GLY A 40 -5.84 -5.95 -13.86
C GLY A 40 -5.77 -5.12 -15.14
N ALA A 41 -6.45 -3.98 -15.13
CA ALA A 41 -6.33 -2.97 -16.16
C ALA A 41 -6.01 -1.61 -15.52
N PRO A 42 -5.40 -0.65 -16.24
CA PRO A 42 -5.18 0.68 -15.70
C PRO A 42 -6.50 1.37 -15.32
N LEU A 43 -6.53 1.99 -14.14
CA LEU A 43 -7.61 2.88 -13.72
C LEU A 43 -7.09 4.32 -13.67
N THR A 44 -7.71 5.21 -14.44
CA THR A 44 -7.38 6.65 -14.42
C THR A 44 -8.43 7.41 -13.63
N LEU A 45 -7.99 8.07 -12.56
CA LEU A 45 -8.77 8.93 -11.68
C LEU A 45 -8.55 10.39 -12.08
N THR A 46 -9.63 11.15 -12.21
CA THR A 46 -9.57 12.58 -12.50
C THR A 46 -9.73 13.39 -11.21
N VAL A 47 -8.71 14.15 -10.83
CA VAL A 47 -8.65 14.91 -9.58
C VAL A 47 -8.35 16.38 -9.91
N GLN A 48 -9.37 17.24 -9.78
CA GLN A 48 -9.25 18.68 -10.05
C GLN A 48 -8.56 18.99 -11.40
N GLY A 49 -8.95 18.25 -12.46
CA GLY A 49 -8.40 18.41 -13.80
C GLY A 49 -7.06 17.71 -14.07
N ARG A 50 -6.50 17.00 -13.09
CA ARG A 50 -5.31 16.16 -13.25
C ARG A 50 -5.69 14.68 -13.34
N SER A 51 -4.93 13.91 -14.11
CA SER A 51 -5.11 12.46 -14.24
C SER A 51 -4.09 11.70 -13.38
N VAL A 52 -4.59 10.81 -12.53
CA VAL A 52 -3.79 9.90 -11.69
C VAL A 52 -4.11 8.49 -12.12
N THR A 53 -3.10 7.72 -12.53
CA THR A 53 -3.30 6.36 -13.05
C THR A 53 -2.78 5.33 -12.07
N LEU A 54 -3.62 4.38 -11.70
CA LEU A 54 -3.25 3.13 -11.06
C LEU A 54 -2.96 2.11 -12.18
N PRO A 55 -1.74 1.57 -12.29
CA PRO A 55 -1.33 0.72 -13.43
C PRO A 55 -2.14 -0.57 -13.54
N ALA A 56 -2.48 -1.17 -12.40
CA ALA A 56 -3.29 -2.37 -12.33
C ALA A 56 -4.41 -2.17 -11.31
N PHE A 57 -5.65 -2.32 -11.78
CA PHE A 57 -6.84 -2.25 -10.96
C PHE A 57 -7.86 -3.28 -11.40
N ARG A 58 -8.52 -3.92 -10.43
CA ARG A 58 -9.68 -4.80 -10.66
C ARG A 58 -10.46 -4.97 -9.37
N ALA A 59 -11.79 -4.85 -9.45
CA ALA A 59 -12.72 -5.17 -8.37
C ALA A 59 -12.32 -4.57 -6.99
N GLY A 60 -11.94 -3.29 -6.95
CA GLY A 60 -11.54 -2.62 -5.71
C GLY A 60 -10.10 -2.89 -5.27
N VAL A 61 -9.35 -3.75 -5.96
CA VAL A 61 -7.94 -4.02 -5.68
C VAL A 61 -7.08 -3.27 -6.68
N ALA A 62 -6.15 -2.44 -6.18
CA ALA A 62 -5.14 -1.78 -6.99
C ALA A 62 -3.75 -2.33 -6.67
N ARG A 63 -2.86 -2.35 -7.67
CA ARG A 63 -1.44 -2.61 -7.49
C ARG A 63 -0.61 -1.55 -8.22
N ALA A 64 0.36 -1.00 -7.51
CA ALA A 64 1.28 0.01 -8.02
C ALA A 64 2.61 -0.06 -7.27
N SER A 65 3.68 0.45 -7.87
CA SER A 65 4.95 0.63 -7.17
C SER A 65 4.97 1.92 -6.34
N PHE A 66 5.82 1.93 -5.31
CA PHE A 66 6.11 3.13 -4.53
C PHE A 66 6.60 4.28 -5.40
N ALA A 67 7.40 4.00 -6.43
CA ALA A 67 7.89 5.03 -7.36
C ALA A 67 6.74 5.69 -8.14
N GLU A 68 5.72 4.93 -8.53
CA GLU A 68 4.56 5.45 -9.27
C GLU A 68 3.65 6.32 -8.40
N LEU A 69 3.52 6.02 -7.11
CA LEU A 69 2.63 6.77 -6.21
C LEU A 69 3.34 7.86 -5.41
N CYS A 70 4.52 7.56 -4.86
CA CYS A 70 5.26 8.45 -3.96
C CYS A 70 6.53 9.02 -4.60
N GLY A 71 6.99 8.50 -5.74
CA GLY A 71 8.08 9.10 -6.55
C GLY A 71 7.60 10.21 -7.49
N ARG A 72 6.28 10.34 -7.69
CA ARG A 72 5.67 11.39 -8.52
C ARG A 72 5.14 12.55 -7.67
N PRO A 73 4.97 13.76 -8.23
CA PRO A 73 4.46 14.93 -7.51
C PRO A 73 2.92 14.86 -7.32
N LEU A 74 2.45 13.78 -6.71
CA LEU A 74 1.06 13.65 -6.27
C LEU A 74 0.83 14.43 -4.96
N GLY A 75 -0.35 15.01 -4.83
CA GLY A 75 -0.77 15.78 -3.66
C GLY A 75 -1.88 15.08 -2.86
N PRO A 76 -2.31 15.66 -1.73
CA PRO A 76 -3.30 15.04 -0.84
C PRO A 76 -4.62 14.65 -1.55
N GLY A 77 -5.14 15.49 -2.44
CA GLY A 77 -6.36 15.18 -3.20
C GLY A 77 -6.22 13.95 -4.10
N ASP A 78 -5.02 13.68 -4.62
CA ASP A 78 -4.74 12.50 -5.44
C ASP A 78 -4.81 11.23 -4.60
N TYR A 79 -4.22 11.27 -3.41
CA TYR A 79 -4.25 10.13 -2.48
C TYR A 79 -5.64 9.87 -1.91
N LEU A 80 -6.44 10.91 -1.67
CA LEU A 80 -7.85 10.76 -1.28
C LEU A 80 -8.66 10.10 -2.41
N ALA A 81 -8.43 10.49 -3.66
CA ALA A 81 -9.10 9.85 -4.80
C ALA A 81 -8.68 8.39 -4.97
N ILE A 82 -7.38 8.07 -4.80
CA ILE A 82 -6.89 6.69 -4.80
C ILE A 82 -7.57 5.90 -3.68
N ALA A 83 -7.53 6.40 -2.45
CA ALA A 83 -8.09 5.72 -1.28
C ALA A 83 -9.61 5.50 -1.39
N GLY A 84 -10.34 6.44 -2.00
CA GLY A 84 -11.77 6.29 -2.25
C GLY A 84 -12.11 5.33 -3.40
N ALA A 85 -11.15 4.98 -4.26
CA ALA A 85 -11.35 4.08 -5.38
C ALA A 85 -10.99 2.62 -5.07
N VAL A 86 -10.28 2.36 -3.96
CA VAL A 86 -9.74 1.03 -3.63
C VAL A 86 -10.25 0.54 -2.28
N GLU A 87 -10.56 -0.75 -2.21
CA GLU A 87 -10.73 -1.50 -0.96
C GLU A 87 -9.38 -2.01 -0.46
N THR A 88 -8.49 -2.39 -1.38
CA THR A 88 -7.11 -2.81 -1.07
C THR A 88 -6.13 -2.17 -2.04
N LEU A 89 -5.07 -1.56 -1.50
CA LEU A 89 -3.89 -1.17 -2.25
C LEU A 89 -2.75 -2.16 -1.98
N ILE A 90 -2.22 -2.76 -3.05
CA ILE A 90 -0.97 -3.50 -3.06
C ILE A 90 0.16 -2.55 -3.53
N LEU A 91 1.16 -2.34 -2.68
CA LEU A 91 2.24 -1.37 -2.91
C LEU A 91 3.60 -2.06 -3.02
N ASP A 92 4.18 -2.05 -4.21
CA ASP A 92 5.49 -2.68 -4.46
C ASP A 92 6.66 -1.76 -4.08
N ALA A 93 7.71 -2.35 -3.49
CA ALA A 93 9.04 -1.77 -3.36
C ALA A 93 9.12 -0.43 -2.60
N VAL A 94 8.56 -0.36 -1.39
CA VAL A 94 8.74 0.77 -0.47
C VAL A 94 10.21 0.83 -0.02
N PRO A 95 10.98 1.87 -0.37
CA PRO A 95 12.39 1.97 0.02
C PRO A 95 12.51 2.42 1.48
N VAL A 96 13.72 2.33 2.05
CA VAL A 96 14.05 3.07 3.27
C VAL A 96 13.97 4.57 2.96
N LEU A 97 13.12 5.25 3.71
CA LEU A 97 12.81 6.66 3.59
C LEU A 97 13.75 7.44 4.51
N GLY A 98 15.00 7.63 4.10
CA GLY A 98 15.94 8.50 4.81
C GLY A 98 15.79 9.98 4.43
N ARG A 99 16.67 10.84 4.96
CA ARG A 99 16.73 12.29 4.65
C ARG A 99 16.76 12.60 3.15
N ALA A 100 17.43 11.77 2.35
CA ALA A 100 17.53 11.92 0.90
C ALA A 100 16.18 11.75 0.16
N ARG A 101 15.19 11.12 0.80
CA ARG A 101 13.86 10.84 0.23
C ARG A 101 12.74 11.52 1.03
N SER A 102 13.02 12.70 1.60
CA SER A 102 12.08 13.40 2.49
C SER A 102 10.76 13.80 1.82
N ASN A 103 10.77 14.08 0.51
CA ASN A 103 9.55 14.39 -0.23
C ASN A 103 8.69 13.15 -0.44
N GLU A 104 9.32 12.04 -0.81
CA GLU A 104 8.70 10.71 -0.94
C GLU A 104 8.15 10.25 0.41
N ALA A 105 8.88 10.50 1.50
CA ALA A 105 8.43 10.17 2.85
C ALA A 105 7.15 10.92 3.22
N LYS A 106 7.08 12.24 2.99
CA LYS A 106 5.87 13.03 3.23
C LYS A 106 4.69 12.55 2.39
N ARG A 107 4.96 12.18 1.13
CA ARG A 107 3.95 11.60 0.23
C ARG A 107 3.47 10.24 0.72
N PHE A 108 4.36 9.38 1.20
CA PHE A 108 3.99 8.10 1.79
C PHE A 108 3.15 8.27 3.06
N VAL A 109 3.51 9.19 3.94
CA VAL A 109 2.70 9.54 5.12
C VAL A 109 1.29 9.97 4.70
N THR A 110 1.19 10.80 3.67
CA THR A 110 -0.12 11.29 3.17
C THR A 110 -0.94 10.16 2.53
N LEU A 111 -0.30 9.25 1.79
CA LEU A 111 -0.95 8.05 1.24
C LEU A 111 -1.49 7.15 2.36
N VAL A 112 -0.66 6.84 3.36
CA VAL A 112 -1.08 6.00 4.50
C VAL A 112 -2.22 6.65 5.27
N ASP A 113 -2.14 7.96 5.54
CA ASP A 113 -3.21 8.70 6.21
C ASP A 113 -4.52 8.61 5.40
N ALA A 114 -4.49 8.80 4.07
CA ALA A 114 -5.67 8.70 3.22
C ALA A 114 -6.29 7.29 3.23
N LEU A 115 -5.47 6.24 3.10
CA LEU A 115 -5.95 4.85 3.16
C LEU A 115 -6.52 4.49 4.53
N TYR A 116 -5.88 4.97 5.60
CA TYR A 116 -6.31 4.74 6.97
C TYR A 116 -7.70 5.33 7.24
N GLU A 117 -7.94 6.58 6.82
CA GLU A 117 -9.25 7.24 6.95
C GLU A 117 -10.31 6.56 6.09
N ALA A 118 -9.95 6.10 4.89
CA ALA A 118 -10.85 5.36 4.01
C ALA A 118 -11.12 3.91 4.46
N LYS A 119 -10.44 3.43 5.51
CA LYS A 119 -10.44 2.01 5.93
C LYS A 119 -10.05 1.04 4.80
N ALA A 120 -9.26 1.52 3.84
CA ALA A 120 -8.68 0.70 2.80
C ALA A 120 -7.53 -0.13 3.38
N ARG A 121 -7.40 -1.39 2.94
CA ARG A 121 -6.30 -2.26 3.32
C ARG A 121 -5.05 -1.88 2.52
N LEU A 122 -3.88 -1.93 3.16
CA LEU A 122 -2.59 -1.79 2.49
C LEU A 122 -1.84 -3.12 2.62
N ILE A 123 -1.36 -3.66 1.50
CA ILE A 123 -0.41 -4.79 1.47
C ILE A 123 0.85 -4.27 0.79
N ALA A 124 2.02 -4.38 1.40
CA ALA A 124 3.23 -3.75 0.86
C ALA A 124 4.45 -4.67 0.91
N SER A 125 5.34 -4.51 -0.06
CA SER A 125 6.73 -4.98 0.02
C SER A 125 7.65 -3.80 0.31
N ALA A 126 8.64 -4.00 1.17
CA ALA A 126 9.52 -2.92 1.63
C ALA A 126 10.95 -3.37 1.91
N GLU A 127 11.90 -2.42 1.84
CA GLU A 127 13.31 -2.66 2.17
C GLU A 127 13.52 -2.96 3.66
N ALA A 128 12.65 -2.44 4.53
CA ALA A 128 12.72 -2.63 5.97
C ALA A 128 11.33 -2.75 6.61
N ALA A 129 11.29 -3.19 7.87
CA ALA A 129 10.08 -3.14 8.68
C ALA A 129 9.62 -1.69 8.91
N PRO A 130 8.32 -1.42 9.17
CA PRO A 130 7.80 -0.05 9.28
C PRO A 130 8.58 0.86 10.23
N ALA A 131 8.93 0.35 11.42
CA ALA A 131 9.70 1.08 12.43
C ALA A 131 11.14 1.43 11.98
N ALA A 132 11.67 0.73 10.97
CA ALA A 132 13.01 0.93 10.43
C ALA A 132 13.00 1.66 9.07
N LEU A 133 11.83 2.06 8.54
CA LEU A 133 11.75 2.79 7.26
C LEU A 133 12.26 4.22 7.35
N TYR A 134 12.12 4.87 8.51
CA TYR A 134 12.56 6.25 8.73
C TYR A 134 13.35 6.31 10.05
N PRO A 135 14.60 5.82 10.05
CA PRO A 135 15.34 5.62 11.30
C PRO A 135 15.75 6.92 11.99
N GLU A 136 15.97 8.01 11.23
CA GLU A 136 16.45 9.28 11.78
C GLU A 136 16.20 10.49 10.87
N GLY A 137 16.16 11.68 11.48
CA GLY A 137 16.06 12.98 10.80
C GLY A 137 14.78 13.77 11.13
N PRO A 138 14.67 15.02 10.64
CA PRO A 138 13.46 15.83 10.79
C PRO A 138 12.26 15.08 10.19
N GLY A 139 11.14 14.98 10.92
CA GLY A 139 9.96 14.21 10.50
C GLY A 139 9.86 12.80 11.07
N ALA A 140 10.90 12.28 11.76
CA ALA A 140 10.88 10.93 12.31
C ALA A 140 9.78 10.73 13.38
N PHE A 141 9.49 11.77 14.17
CA PHE A 141 8.41 11.72 15.15
C PHE A 141 7.03 11.63 14.48
N GLU A 142 6.80 12.42 13.43
CA GLU A 142 5.58 12.36 12.62
C GLU A 142 5.44 11.01 11.92
N PHE A 143 6.55 10.39 11.52
CA PHE A 143 6.58 9.07 10.93
C PHE A 143 6.23 7.96 11.93
N ASN A 144 6.52 8.10 13.22
CA ASN A 144 6.08 7.14 14.24
C ASN A 144 4.55 6.98 14.25
N ARG A 145 3.80 8.05 14.02
CA ARG A 145 2.35 8.00 13.88
C ARG A 145 1.92 7.18 12.65
N THR A 146 2.68 7.24 11.57
CA THR A 146 2.49 6.40 10.38
C THR A 146 2.80 4.94 10.68
N VAL A 147 3.85 4.65 11.46
CA VAL A 147 4.18 3.29 11.92
C VAL A 147 3.03 2.69 12.75
N SER A 148 2.47 3.45 13.70
CA SER A 148 1.31 3.00 14.48
C SER A 148 0.12 2.67 13.59
N ARG A 149 -0.21 3.55 12.63
CA ARG A 149 -1.30 3.28 11.68
C ARG A 149 -1.06 2.04 10.83
N LEU A 150 0.17 1.85 10.33
CA LEU A 150 0.52 0.65 9.57
C LEU A 150 0.36 -0.63 10.41
N ALA A 151 0.69 -0.57 11.71
CA ALA A 151 0.46 -1.68 12.63
C ALA A 151 -1.03 -1.96 12.83
N GLU A 152 -1.86 -0.92 13.02
CA GLU A 152 -3.32 -1.04 13.13
C GLU A 152 -3.95 -1.58 11.85
N MET A 153 -3.51 -1.12 10.68
CA MET A 153 -3.96 -1.60 9.37
C MET A 153 -3.59 -3.07 9.09
N GLY A 154 -2.59 -3.58 9.80
CA GLY A 154 -2.18 -4.98 9.74
C GLY A 154 -2.92 -5.91 10.70
N ALA A 155 -3.81 -5.37 11.54
CA ALA A 155 -4.60 -6.18 12.45
C ALA A 155 -5.67 -7.02 11.72
N ALA A 156 -6.01 -8.17 12.29
CA ALA A 156 -6.92 -9.17 11.71
C ALA A 156 -8.35 -8.66 11.45
N ASP A 157 -8.73 -7.55 12.09
CA ASP A 157 -10.06 -6.94 12.05
C ASP A 157 -10.11 -5.62 11.26
N TRP A 158 -9.06 -5.30 10.48
CA TRP A 158 -9.03 -4.10 9.64
C TRP A 158 -9.85 -4.24 8.34
N GLY A 159 -10.65 -3.21 8.03
CA GLY A 159 -11.45 -3.10 6.81
C GLY A 159 -12.85 -2.52 7.08
N PRO A 160 -13.63 -2.21 6.02
CA PRO A 160 -15.02 -1.83 6.20
C PRO A 160 -15.81 -2.98 6.84
N ARG A 161 -16.64 -2.63 7.84
CA ARG A 161 -17.55 -3.56 8.51
C ARG A 161 -18.75 -3.91 7.65
#